data_AF-A0A4R2P387-F1
#
_entry.id   AF-A0A4R2P387-F1
#
_cell.length_a   1.000
_cell.length_b   1.000
_cell.length_c   1.000
_cell.angle_alpha   90.00
_cell.angle_beta   90.00
_cell.angle_gamma   90.00
#
_symmetry.space_group_name_H-M   'P 1'
#
loop_
_entity.id
_entity.type
_entity.pdbx_description
1 polymer ?
#
loop_
_entity_poly.entity_id
_entity_poly.type
_entity_poly.pdbx_seq_one_letter_code
_entity_poly.pdbx_strand_id
1 'polypeptide(L)'
;MLLKMLTHISRVLVGLLFIYSGFVKLVDPIGSQYKFEEYFSEDVLNLEFLIPVALGFSILLIVTELVLGVMLLVGYKPKITVWSLFGLNLIFLFLTWYSYAYNKVTDCGCFGDAIKLTPKETFYKNIIFMIFIVILIIGVRYIKPIISDKVATYSTIGSVVISLFIAYYVLNHLPIIDFRAYAVGTNIAEGMKYGGDGEVPPIHDFEISTEEDDKLEEMLAQDKAMLIMMTTASKVSKEGLKAISEVAAKADKSGYKIYVLTSDIMMADVIYEGNTEKLDAFKKEYNLPYVFGSCDEKAIKTAVRANPGVITVHKGVIVGKWNWTDADDVEL
;
A
#
# COMPACT_ATOMS: atom_id res chain seq x y z
N MET A 1 29.26 26.48 -19.10
CA MET A 1 29.78 25.53 -18.10
C MET A 1 28.80 25.32 -16.95
N LEU A 2 28.32 26.39 -16.31
CA LEU A 2 27.34 26.34 -15.21
C LEU A 2 26.06 25.56 -15.54
N LEU A 3 25.37 25.90 -16.64
CA LEU A 3 24.14 25.21 -17.03
C LEU A 3 24.33 23.70 -17.23
N LYS A 4 25.44 23.28 -17.85
CA LYS A 4 25.76 21.85 -18.05
C LYS A 4 25.90 21.12 -16.71
N MET A 5 26.62 21.72 -15.77
CA MET A 5 26.80 21.16 -14.42
C MET A 5 25.46 21.05 -13.69
N LEU A 6 24.66 22.12 -13.69
CA LEU A 6 23.32 22.13 -13.09
C LEU A 6 22.42 21.06 -13.71
N THR A 7 22.43 20.89 -15.04
CA THR A 7 21.67 19.82 -15.70
C THR A 7 22.07 18.44 -15.21
N HIS A 8 23.36 18.14 -15.03
CA HIS A 8 23.79 16.83 -14.54
C HIS A 8 23.43 16.60 -13.08
N ILE A 9 23.53 17.62 -12.23
CA ILE A 9 23.08 17.55 -10.83
C ILE A 9 21.57 17.29 -10.79
N SER A 10 20.77 18.11 -11.49
CA SER A 10 19.33 17.90 -11.60
C SER A 10 18.97 16.52 -12.15
N ARG A 11 19.73 16.01 -13.13
CA ARG A 11 19.49 14.71 -13.78
C ARG A 11 19.62 13.59 -12.75
N VAL A 12 20.67 13.60 -11.94
CA VAL A 12 20.91 12.59 -10.92
C VAL A 12 19.88 12.70 -9.81
N LEU A 13 19.64 13.90 -9.28
CA LEU A 13 18.70 14.11 -8.18
C LEU A 13 17.26 13.72 -8.57
N VAL A 14 16.75 14.26 -9.68
CA VAL A 14 15.38 13.97 -10.15
C VAL A 14 15.27 12.51 -10.58
N GLY A 15 16.28 11.97 -11.27
CA GLY A 15 16.25 10.58 -11.72
C GLY A 15 16.23 9.57 -10.58
N LEU A 16 17.11 9.72 -9.59
CA LEU A 16 17.13 8.84 -8.41
C LEU A 16 15.85 8.97 -7.59
N LEU A 17 15.31 10.18 -7.46
CA LEU A 17 14.09 10.39 -6.70
C LEU A 17 12.88 9.72 -7.35
N PHE A 18 12.71 9.84 -8.67
CA PHE A 18 11.62 9.18 -9.39
C PHE A 18 11.77 7.66 -9.37
N ILE A 19 13.00 7.13 -9.43
CA ILE A 19 13.24 5.69 -9.26
C ILE A 19 12.85 5.24 -7.85
N TYR A 20 13.31 5.96 -6.81
CA TYR A 20 12.99 5.63 -5.43
C TYR A 20 11.48 5.68 -5.18
N SER A 21 10.85 6.78 -5.57
CA SER A 21 9.41 7.04 -5.47
C SER A 21 8.58 5.99 -6.23
N GLY A 22 9.01 5.61 -7.44
CA GLY A 22 8.37 4.54 -8.21
C GLY A 22 8.58 3.17 -7.58
N PHE A 23 9.77 2.88 -7.05
CA PHE A 23 10.09 1.59 -6.45
C PHE A 23 9.29 1.33 -5.16
N VAL A 24 9.21 2.31 -4.26
CA VAL A 24 8.45 2.16 -2.99
C VAL A 24 6.96 1.96 -3.24
N LYS A 25 6.41 2.52 -4.31
CA LYS A 25 5.02 2.23 -4.73
C LYS A 25 4.90 0.91 -5.46
N LEU A 26 5.92 0.50 -6.21
CA LEU A 26 5.92 -0.75 -6.96
C LEU A 26 5.87 -1.98 -6.06
N VAL A 27 6.45 -1.90 -4.85
CA VAL A 27 6.35 -2.99 -3.87
C VAL A 27 4.94 -3.11 -3.26
N ASP A 28 4.13 -2.06 -3.30
CA ASP A 28 2.72 -2.05 -2.86
C ASP A 28 1.80 -1.20 -3.79
N PRO A 29 1.45 -1.72 -4.99
CA PRO A 29 0.57 -1.02 -5.92
C PRO A 29 -0.86 -0.86 -5.39
N ILE A 30 -1.28 -1.73 -4.46
CA ILE A 30 -2.60 -1.70 -3.81
C ILE A 30 -2.72 -0.49 -2.88
N GLY A 31 -1.66 -0.16 -2.12
CA GLY A 31 -1.61 1.07 -1.33
C GLY A 31 -1.84 2.31 -2.20
N SER A 32 -1.21 2.36 -3.38
CA SER A 32 -1.43 3.45 -4.35
C SER A 32 -2.82 3.44 -4.98
N GLN A 33 -3.43 2.27 -5.19
CA GLN A 33 -4.83 2.16 -5.62
C GLN A 33 -5.77 2.83 -4.61
N TYR A 34 -5.64 2.55 -3.32
CA TYR A 34 -6.50 3.17 -2.30
C TYR A 34 -6.38 4.70 -2.28
N LYS A 35 -5.19 5.24 -2.53
CA LYS A 35 -5.01 6.69 -2.69
C LYS A 35 -5.75 7.23 -3.91
N PHE A 36 -5.75 6.52 -5.03
CA PHE A 36 -6.58 6.90 -6.17
C PHE A 36 -8.07 6.85 -5.86
N GLU A 37 -8.55 5.82 -5.15
CA GLU A 37 -9.94 5.72 -4.73
C GLU A 37 -10.34 6.90 -3.80
N GLU A 38 -9.46 7.30 -2.87
CA GLU A 38 -9.62 8.50 -2.05
C GLU A 38 -9.70 9.77 -2.90
N TYR A 39 -8.86 9.93 -3.92
CA TYR A 39 -8.92 11.08 -4.83
C TYR A 39 -10.18 11.07 -5.72
N PHE A 40 -10.71 9.90 -6.08
CA PHE A 40 -11.85 9.76 -6.97
C PHE A 40 -13.21 9.84 -6.25
N SER A 41 -13.23 9.78 -4.92
CA SER A 41 -14.46 9.87 -4.14
C SER A 41 -15.20 11.20 -4.33
N GLU A 42 -16.50 11.19 -4.01
CA GLU A 42 -17.38 12.38 -4.03
C GLU A 42 -16.78 13.57 -3.28
N ASP A 43 -16.13 13.31 -2.13
CA ASP A 43 -15.58 14.33 -1.25
C ASP A 43 -14.37 15.08 -1.83
N VAL A 44 -13.69 14.54 -2.86
CA VAL A 44 -12.44 15.08 -3.39
C VAL A 44 -12.57 15.56 -4.83
N LEU A 45 -12.68 14.66 -5.81
CA LEU A 45 -12.82 15.02 -7.23
C LEU A 45 -14.17 14.63 -7.82
N ASN A 46 -14.97 13.81 -7.12
CA ASN A 46 -16.25 13.29 -7.58
C ASN A 46 -16.14 12.57 -8.95
N LEU A 47 -15.19 11.64 -9.04
CA LEU A 47 -14.87 10.84 -10.23
C LEU A 47 -15.03 9.34 -9.96
N GLU A 48 -16.06 8.95 -9.22
CA GLU A 48 -16.23 7.58 -8.71
C GLU A 48 -16.29 6.52 -9.83
N PHE A 49 -16.67 6.90 -11.04
CA PHE A 49 -16.63 6.03 -12.22
C PHE A 49 -15.22 5.52 -12.56
N LEU A 50 -14.15 6.15 -12.05
CA LEU A 50 -12.76 5.71 -12.20
C LEU A 50 -12.30 4.72 -11.13
N ILE A 51 -13.05 4.55 -10.04
CA ILE A 51 -12.71 3.60 -8.95
C ILE A 51 -12.48 2.17 -9.47
N PRO A 52 -13.32 1.61 -10.37
CA PRO A 52 -13.11 0.24 -10.87
C PRO A 52 -11.79 0.04 -11.63
N VAL A 53 -11.20 1.12 -12.16
CA VAL A 53 -9.94 1.09 -12.92
C VAL A 53 -8.77 1.68 -12.14
N ALA A 54 -8.95 2.03 -10.85
CA ALA A 54 -7.94 2.67 -10.01
C ALA A 54 -6.65 1.84 -9.90
N LEU A 55 -6.76 0.50 -9.82
CA LEU A 55 -5.59 -0.38 -9.81
C LEU A 55 -4.76 -0.26 -11.10
N GLY A 56 -5.43 -0.21 -12.26
CA GLY A 56 -4.77 -0.02 -13.55
C GLY A 56 -4.03 1.32 -13.64
N PHE A 57 -4.66 2.39 -13.14
CA PHE A 57 -4.03 3.71 -13.05
C PHE A 57 -2.84 3.71 -12.10
N SER A 58 -2.95 3.07 -10.95
CA SER A 58 -1.87 2.89 -9.98
C SER A 58 -0.64 2.26 -10.64
N ILE A 59 -0.80 1.09 -11.26
CA ILE A 59 0.30 0.37 -11.91
C ILE A 59 0.90 1.21 -13.05
N LEU A 60 0.06 1.82 -13.90
CA LEU A 60 0.52 2.65 -15.01
C LEU A 60 1.35 3.84 -14.53
N LEU A 61 0.88 4.55 -13.50
CA LEU A 61 1.58 5.70 -12.92
C LEU A 61 2.93 5.28 -12.32
N ILE A 62 2.94 4.20 -11.52
CA ILE A 62 4.14 3.68 -10.85
C ILE A 62 5.21 3.27 -11.86
N VAL A 63 4.82 2.48 -12.86
CA VAL A 63 5.73 2.04 -13.92
C VAL A 63 6.25 3.24 -14.70
N THR A 64 5.38 4.20 -15.03
CA THR A 64 5.78 5.43 -15.74
C THR A 64 6.78 6.23 -14.92
N GLU A 65 6.54 6.43 -13.63
CA GLU A 65 7.40 7.19 -12.73
C GLU A 65 8.80 6.57 -12.64
N LEU A 66 8.87 5.27 -12.38
CA LEU A 66 10.12 4.53 -12.29
C LEU A 66 10.89 4.56 -13.63
N VAL A 67 10.19 4.27 -14.73
CA VAL A 67 10.78 4.21 -16.07
C VAL A 67 11.27 5.60 -16.50
N LEU A 68 10.53 6.67 -16.23
CA LEU A 68 10.99 8.04 -16.53
C LEU A 68 12.24 8.41 -15.72
N GLY A 69 12.32 7.97 -14.45
CA GLY A 69 13.53 8.11 -13.64
C GLY A 69 14.74 7.39 -14.27
N VAL A 70 14.57 6.12 -14.69
CA VAL A 70 15.60 5.36 -15.40
C VAL A 70 15.97 6.03 -16.72
N MET A 71 15.00 6.40 -17.55
CA MET A 71 15.20 7.08 -18.84
C MET A 71 16.03 8.36 -18.67
N LEU A 72 15.77 9.14 -17.61
CA LEU A 72 16.50 10.37 -17.32
C LEU A 72 17.95 10.05 -16.94
N LEU A 73 18.18 9.05 -16.08
CA LEU A 73 19.53 8.66 -15.67
C LEU A 73 20.33 8.08 -16.83
N VAL A 74 19.78 7.19 -17.65
CA VAL A 74 20.51 6.58 -18.77
C VAL A 74 20.60 7.50 -19.97
N GLY A 75 19.74 8.51 -20.08
CA GLY A 75 19.71 9.51 -21.16
C GLY A 75 18.94 9.05 -22.39
N TYR A 76 17.94 8.18 -22.21
CA TYR A 76 17.08 7.71 -23.29
C TYR A 76 16.03 8.77 -23.63
N LYS A 77 15.93 9.15 -24.91
CA LYS A 77 14.96 10.11 -25.47
C LYS A 77 14.72 11.35 -24.56
N PRO A 78 15.77 12.13 -24.22
CA PRO A 78 15.76 13.12 -23.13
C PRO A 78 14.68 14.19 -23.26
N LYS A 79 14.34 14.63 -24.49
CA LYS A 79 13.26 15.61 -24.70
C LYS A 79 11.91 15.07 -24.23
N ILE A 80 11.55 13.85 -24.62
CA ILE A 80 10.30 13.22 -24.21
C ILE A 80 10.31 13.02 -22.70
N THR A 81 11.39 12.44 -22.17
CA THR A 81 11.53 12.13 -20.74
C THR A 81 11.33 13.36 -19.86
N VAL A 82 12.03 14.46 -20.15
CA VAL A 82 11.97 15.68 -19.32
C VAL A 82 10.60 16.35 -19.41
N TRP A 83 9.97 16.39 -20.59
CA TRP A 83 8.62 16.94 -20.74
C TRP A 83 7.54 16.07 -20.08
N SER A 84 7.68 14.74 -20.11
CA SER A 84 6.81 13.82 -19.38
C SER A 84 6.96 13.98 -17.87
N LEU A 85 8.19 14.11 -17.35
CA LEU A 85 8.46 14.40 -15.94
C LEU A 85 7.83 15.74 -15.51
N PHE A 86 7.92 16.76 -16.35
CA PHE A 86 7.28 18.06 -16.10
C PHE A 86 5.76 17.93 -16.00
N GLY A 87 5.12 17.27 -16.97
CA GLY A 87 3.66 17.06 -16.96
C GLY A 87 3.20 16.26 -15.74
N LEU A 88 3.91 15.17 -15.43
CA LEU A 88 3.61 14.34 -14.26
C LEU A 88 3.76 15.13 -12.94
N ASN A 89 4.88 15.87 -12.78
CA ASN A 89 5.10 16.70 -11.60
C ASN A 89 4.07 17.85 -11.49
N LEU A 90 3.58 18.37 -12.62
CA LEU A 90 2.54 19.40 -12.63
C LEU A 90 1.20 18.87 -12.10
N ILE A 91 0.83 17.63 -12.47
CA ILE A 91 -0.36 16.96 -11.93
C ILE A 91 -0.20 16.75 -10.42
N PHE A 92 0.92 16.20 -9.95
CA PHE A 92 1.15 16.04 -8.52
C PHE A 92 1.18 17.35 -7.76
N LEU A 93 1.75 18.42 -8.35
CA LEU A 93 1.74 19.75 -7.76
C LEU A 93 0.31 20.27 -7.58
N PHE A 94 -0.57 20.06 -8.57
CA PHE A 94 -1.99 20.41 -8.46
C PHE A 94 -2.70 19.59 -7.38
N LEU A 95 -2.55 18.27 -7.36
CA LEU A 95 -3.21 17.39 -6.38
C LEU A 95 -2.75 17.69 -4.94
N THR A 96 -1.46 17.94 -4.76
CA THR A 96 -0.88 18.26 -3.44
C THR A 96 -1.27 19.65 -2.97
N TRP A 97 -1.33 20.63 -3.89
CA TRP A 97 -1.90 21.95 -3.60
C TRP A 97 -3.36 21.86 -3.19
N TYR A 98 -4.18 21.12 -3.94
CA TYR A 98 -5.60 20.94 -3.65
C TYR A 98 -5.81 20.29 -2.27
N SER A 99 -5.05 19.23 -1.98
CA SER A 99 -5.09 18.54 -0.68
C SER A 99 -4.66 19.47 0.47
N TYR A 100 -3.63 20.27 0.27
CA TYR A 100 -3.15 21.26 1.24
C TYR A 100 -4.14 22.42 1.47
N ALA A 101 -4.79 22.92 0.41
CA ALA A 101 -5.70 24.06 0.49
C ALA A 101 -7.06 23.71 1.10
N TYR A 102 -7.56 22.49 0.84
CA TYR A 102 -8.91 22.07 1.21
C TYR A 102 -8.95 20.97 2.30
N ASN A 103 -7.79 20.54 2.81
CA ASN A 103 -7.64 19.49 3.84
C ASN A 103 -8.41 18.20 3.51
N LYS A 104 -8.32 17.75 2.25
CA LYS A 104 -9.11 16.61 1.74
C LYS A 104 -8.42 15.25 1.87
N VAL A 105 -7.11 15.21 1.60
CA VAL A 105 -6.31 13.97 1.67
C VAL A 105 -5.13 14.19 2.60
N THR A 106 -4.97 13.32 3.59
CA THR A 106 -3.95 13.44 4.64
C THR A 106 -2.55 13.01 4.20
N ASP A 107 -2.45 12.17 3.17
CA ASP A 107 -1.18 11.73 2.56
C ASP A 107 -1.36 11.58 1.04
N CYS A 108 -0.53 12.28 0.28
CA CYS A 108 -0.55 12.27 -1.18
C CYS A 108 0.02 10.98 -1.81
N GLY A 109 0.57 10.07 -1.00
CA GLY A 109 1.03 8.74 -1.43
C GLY A 109 2.26 8.75 -2.33
N CYS A 110 2.96 9.89 -2.45
CA CYS A 110 4.09 10.02 -3.36
C CYS A 110 5.25 9.06 -3.05
N PHE A 111 5.43 8.61 -1.81
CA PHE A 111 6.47 7.65 -1.45
C PHE A 111 5.91 6.35 -0.84
N GLY A 112 4.63 6.05 -1.13
CA GLY A 112 3.92 4.94 -0.47
C GLY A 112 4.01 5.03 1.05
N ASP A 113 3.97 3.88 1.72
CA ASP A 113 4.08 3.80 3.18
C ASP A 113 5.51 4.00 3.72
N ALA A 114 6.52 4.09 2.85
CA ALA A 114 7.92 4.23 3.27
C ALA A 114 8.22 5.62 3.89
N ILE A 115 7.58 6.68 3.38
CA ILE A 115 7.73 8.04 3.91
C ILE A 115 6.38 8.75 3.84
N LYS A 116 5.74 8.92 5.00
CA LYS A 116 4.52 9.73 5.12
C LYS A 116 4.90 11.20 5.22
N LEU A 117 4.43 12.00 4.26
CA LEU A 117 4.64 13.44 4.22
C LEU A 117 3.29 14.13 4.29
N THR A 118 3.21 15.20 5.06
CA THR A 118 2.01 16.04 5.07
C THR A 118 1.76 16.63 3.67
N PRO A 119 0.50 17.00 3.35
CA PRO A 119 0.19 17.63 2.05
C PRO A 119 1.02 18.89 1.81
N LYS A 120 1.28 19.65 2.87
CA LYS A 120 2.12 20.87 2.84
C LYS A 120 3.56 20.55 2.46
N GLU A 121 4.19 19.59 3.12
CA GLU A 121 5.57 19.19 2.84
C GLU A 121 5.71 18.66 1.41
N THR A 122 4.75 17.84 0.98
CA THR A 122 4.72 17.29 -0.38
C THR A 122 4.58 18.40 -1.44
N PHE A 123 3.73 19.40 -1.20
CA PHE A 123 3.55 20.53 -2.11
C PHE A 123 4.85 21.32 -2.30
N TYR A 124 5.51 21.73 -1.20
CA TYR A 124 6.78 22.49 -1.30
C TYR A 124 7.91 21.66 -1.92
N LYS A 125 7.99 20.37 -1.59
CA LYS A 125 8.91 19.43 -2.23
C LYS A 125 8.70 19.41 -3.76
N ASN A 126 7.45 19.35 -4.23
CA ASN A 126 7.14 19.34 -5.66
C ASN A 126 7.44 20.67 -6.36
N ILE A 127 7.34 21.81 -5.66
CA ILE A 127 7.82 23.11 -6.17
C ILE A 127 9.33 23.07 -6.40
N ILE A 128 10.09 22.57 -5.43
CA ILE A 128 11.56 22.44 -5.55
C ILE A 128 11.91 21.52 -6.72
N PHE A 129 11.21 20.40 -6.88
CA PHE A 129 11.40 19.51 -8.04
C PHE A 129 11.03 20.17 -9.35
N MET A 130 10.02 21.03 -9.37
CA MET A 130 9.68 21.80 -10.56
C MET A 130 10.86 22.68 -11.01
N ILE A 131 11.59 23.31 -10.09
CA ILE A 131 12.78 24.10 -10.41
C ILE A 131 13.85 23.22 -11.08
N PHE A 132 14.14 22.04 -10.51
CA PHE A 132 15.12 21.12 -11.08
C PHE A 132 14.68 20.61 -12.47
N ILE A 133 13.40 20.35 -12.69
CA ILE A 133 12.85 19.94 -13.98
C ILE A 133 12.95 21.07 -15.01
N VAL A 134 12.69 22.33 -14.64
CA VAL A 134 12.87 23.47 -15.54
C VAL A 134 14.35 23.62 -15.98
N ILE A 135 15.29 23.40 -15.06
CA ILE A 135 16.73 23.34 -15.40
C ILE A 135 17.01 22.22 -16.41
N LEU A 136 16.37 21.06 -16.26
CA LEU A 136 16.49 19.94 -17.21
C LEU A 136 15.89 20.29 -18.59
N ILE A 137 14.78 21.02 -18.65
CA ILE A 137 14.17 21.46 -19.92
C ILE A 137 15.13 22.37 -20.68
N ILE A 138 15.64 23.42 -20.02
CA ILE A 138 16.58 24.37 -20.60
C ILE A 138 17.90 23.66 -20.98
N GLY A 139 18.32 22.73 -20.13
CA GLY A 139 19.55 21.96 -20.24
C GLY A 139 19.47 20.71 -21.11
N VAL A 140 18.32 20.41 -21.74
CA VAL A 140 18.03 19.07 -22.30
C VAL A 140 19.08 18.58 -23.30
N ARG A 141 19.72 19.49 -24.05
CA ARG A 141 20.81 19.19 -25.00
C ARG A 141 22.07 18.59 -24.36
N TYR A 142 22.25 18.75 -23.04
CA TYR A 142 23.37 18.19 -22.29
C TYR A 142 23.09 16.79 -21.77
N ILE A 143 21.84 16.32 -21.83
CA ILE A 143 21.45 14.97 -21.43
C ILE A 143 21.73 14.02 -22.59
N LYS A 144 22.91 13.40 -22.56
CA LYS A 144 23.31 12.37 -23.53
C LYS A 144 23.33 10.98 -22.88
N PRO A 145 23.21 9.90 -23.67
CA PRO A 145 23.45 8.54 -23.21
C PRO A 145 24.80 8.43 -22.50
N ILE A 146 24.85 7.75 -21.35
CA ILE A 146 26.08 7.63 -20.56
C ILE A 146 27.09 6.71 -21.25
N ILE A 147 26.62 5.55 -21.72
CA ILE A 147 27.46 4.51 -22.32
C ILE A 147 27.22 4.44 -23.83
N SER A 148 26.00 4.11 -24.24
CA SER A 148 25.59 4.09 -25.65
C SER A 148 24.07 4.17 -25.77
N ASP A 149 23.57 4.49 -26.97
CA ASP A 149 22.14 4.47 -27.26
C ASP A 149 21.51 3.09 -27.05
N LYS A 150 22.26 2.02 -27.37
CA LYS A 150 21.80 0.63 -27.16
C LYS A 150 21.62 0.33 -25.68
N VAL A 151 22.60 0.67 -24.84
CA VAL A 151 22.51 0.46 -23.39
C VAL A 151 21.34 1.26 -22.81
N ALA A 152 21.20 2.54 -23.18
CA ALA A 152 20.08 3.36 -22.72
C ALA A 152 18.70 2.76 -23.11
N THR A 153 18.60 2.21 -24.33
CA THR A 153 17.38 1.54 -24.81
C THR A 153 17.10 0.25 -24.04
N TYR A 154 18.08 -0.65 -23.92
CA TYR A 154 17.90 -1.93 -23.22
C TYR A 154 17.65 -1.75 -21.72
N SER A 155 18.31 -0.79 -21.06
CA SER A 155 18.03 -0.48 -19.64
C SER A 155 16.61 0.05 -19.45
N THR A 156 16.11 0.87 -20.38
CA THR A 156 14.73 1.38 -20.32
C THR A 156 13.72 0.23 -20.51
N ILE A 157 13.91 -0.63 -21.52
CA ILE A 157 13.04 -1.79 -21.76
C ILE A 157 13.10 -2.75 -20.56
N GLY A 158 14.29 -3.02 -20.05
CA GLY A 158 14.50 -3.83 -18.85
C GLY A 158 13.74 -3.30 -17.65
N SER A 159 13.77 -1.98 -17.40
CA SER A 159 13.00 -1.38 -16.30
C SER A 159 11.49 -1.55 -16.47
N VAL A 160 10.94 -1.50 -17.70
CA VAL A 160 9.52 -1.75 -17.93
C VAL A 160 9.18 -3.21 -17.59
N VAL A 161 9.94 -4.15 -18.14
CA VAL A 161 9.68 -5.60 -17.95
C VAL A 161 9.82 -5.99 -16.48
N ILE A 162 10.88 -5.54 -15.81
CA ILE A 162 11.11 -5.82 -14.39
C ILE A 162 9.99 -5.22 -13.54
N SER A 163 9.58 -3.98 -13.80
CA SER A 163 8.49 -3.37 -13.04
C SER A 163 7.17 -4.09 -13.24
N LEU A 164 6.83 -4.51 -14.47
CA LEU A 164 5.60 -5.27 -14.71
C LEU A 164 5.64 -6.66 -14.05
N PHE A 165 6.81 -7.32 -14.05
CA PHE A 165 6.98 -8.59 -13.36
C PHE A 165 6.81 -8.44 -11.84
N ILE A 166 7.44 -7.44 -11.22
CA ILE A 166 7.29 -7.16 -9.79
C ILE A 166 5.83 -6.83 -9.47
N ALA A 167 5.17 -5.97 -10.26
CA ALA A 167 3.76 -5.63 -10.08
C ALA A 167 2.87 -6.88 -10.14
N TYR A 168 3.11 -7.77 -11.11
CA TYR A 168 2.39 -9.05 -11.19
C TYR A 168 2.62 -9.91 -9.95
N TYR A 169 3.86 -10.01 -9.48
CA TYR A 169 4.21 -10.79 -8.29
C TYR A 169 3.50 -10.26 -7.04
N VAL A 170 3.64 -8.97 -6.71
CA VAL A 170 3.08 -8.38 -5.48
C VAL A 170 1.55 -8.22 -5.49
N LEU A 171 0.88 -8.47 -6.62
CA LEU A 171 -0.57 -8.58 -6.67
C LEU A 171 -1.08 -9.98 -6.34
N ASN A 172 -0.21 -10.99 -6.46
CA ASN A 172 -0.52 -12.38 -6.13
C ASN A 172 0.14 -12.83 -4.83
N HIS A 173 1.08 -12.07 -4.29
CA HIS A 173 1.81 -12.35 -3.04
C HIS A 173 1.85 -11.08 -2.17
N LEU A 174 2.29 -11.19 -0.92
CA LEU A 174 2.53 -9.99 -0.12
C LEU A 174 3.67 -9.12 -0.67
N PRO A 175 3.71 -7.82 -0.33
CA PRO A 175 4.81 -6.93 -0.68
C PRO A 175 6.18 -7.53 -0.32
N ILE A 176 7.14 -7.43 -1.24
CA ILE A 176 8.52 -7.94 -1.05
C ILE A 176 9.19 -7.26 0.15
N ILE A 177 8.89 -5.97 0.35
CA ILE A 177 9.34 -5.19 1.49
C ILE A 177 8.10 -4.58 2.12
N ASP A 178 7.87 -4.88 3.40
CA ASP A 178 6.73 -4.35 4.15
C ASP A 178 7.12 -3.05 4.85
N PHE A 179 6.72 -1.92 4.27
CA PHE A 179 6.91 -0.59 4.87
C PHE A 179 5.77 -0.18 5.82
N ARG A 180 4.77 -1.05 6.02
CA ARG A 180 3.56 -0.71 6.80
C ARG A 180 3.81 -0.90 8.29
N ALA A 181 2.95 -0.29 9.10
CA ALA A 181 3.04 -0.40 10.57
C ALA A 181 2.93 -1.83 11.09
N TYR A 182 2.33 -2.74 10.32
CA TYR A 182 2.13 -4.15 10.69
C TYR A 182 3.22 -5.08 10.13
N ALA A 183 4.44 -4.60 9.85
CA ALA A 183 5.53 -5.45 9.39
C ALA A 183 5.82 -6.59 10.40
N VAL A 184 6.39 -7.69 9.92
CA VAL A 184 6.84 -8.79 10.80
C VAL A 184 7.89 -8.27 11.77
N GLY A 185 7.75 -8.62 13.04
CA GLY A 185 8.56 -8.13 14.16
C GLY A 185 7.92 -6.96 14.93
N THR A 186 6.85 -6.33 14.42
CA THR A 186 6.18 -5.25 15.14
C THR A 186 5.33 -5.79 16.30
N ASN A 187 5.41 -5.13 17.46
CA ASN A 187 4.44 -5.29 18.54
C ASN A 187 3.23 -4.38 18.31
N ILE A 188 2.04 -4.96 18.20
CA ILE A 188 0.80 -4.24 17.88
C ILE A 188 0.47 -3.20 18.97
N ALA A 189 0.55 -3.58 20.25
CA ALA A 189 0.26 -2.70 21.36
C ALA A 189 1.21 -1.50 21.43
N GLU A 190 2.51 -1.71 21.12
CA GLU A 190 3.46 -0.61 21.03
C GLU A 190 3.18 0.30 19.83
N GLY A 191 2.79 -0.27 18.69
CA GLY A 191 2.39 0.49 17.50
C GLY A 191 1.13 1.33 17.68
N MET A 192 0.30 1.01 18.69
CA MET A 192 -0.91 1.75 19.06
C MET A 192 -0.67 2.89 20.06
N LYS A 193 0.53 2.99 20.65
CA LYS A 193 0.83 4.07 21.60
C LYS A 193 0.94 5.40 20.88
N TYR A 194 0.17 6.38 21.34
CA TYR A 194 0.28 7.76 20.87
C TYR A 194 1.68 8.31 21.11
N GLY A 195 2.20 9.01 20.10
CA GLY A 195 3.35 9.89 20.27
C GLY A 195 2.98 11.07 21.18
N GLY A 196 3.98 11.68 21.82
CA GLY A 196 3.80 13.01 22.39
C GLY A 196 3.31 14.00 21.33
N ASP A 197 2.57 15.03 21.73
CA ASP A 197 2.00 16.08 20.86
C ASP A 197 0.81 15.69 19.97
N GLY A 198 0.08 14.61 20.30
CA GLY A 198 -1.20 14.29 19.65
C GLY A 198 -1.07 13.70 18.24
N GLU A 199 0.12 13.17 17.91
CA GLU A 199 0.32 12.39 16.69
C GLU A 199 -0.50 11.09 16.74
N VAL A 200 -1.25 10.83 15.66
CA VAL A 200 -2.00 9.59 15.48
C VAL A 200 -1.00 8.42 15.40
N PRO A 201 -1.19 7.34 16.18
CA PRO A 201 -0.24 6.24 16.21
C PRO A 201 -0.14 5.51 14.85
N PRO A 202 1.00 4.89 14.54
CA PRO A 202 1.18 4.12 13.30
C PRO A 202 0.12 3.03 13.11
N ILE A 203 -0.30 2.40 14.20
CA ILE A 203 -1.44 1.48 14.26
C ILE A 203 -2.58 2.22 14.98
N HIS A 204 -3.65 2.47 14.25
CA HIS A 204 -4.90 3.04 14.76
C HIS A 204 -6.07 2.30 14.11
N ASP A 205 -7.26 2.45 14.69
CA ASP A 205 -8.52 1.83 14.23
C ASP A 205 -8.48 0.29 14.20
N PHE A 206 -7.50 -0.31 14.89
CA PHE A 206 -7.41 -1.75 15.08
C PHE A 206 -8.12 -2.15 16.38
N GLU A 207 -9.15 -2.98 16.24
CA GLU A 207 -9.98 -3.49 17.32
C GLU A 207 -10.47 -4.90 16.95
N ILE A 208 -10.93 -5.65 17.95
CA ILE A 208 -11.61 -6.94 17.73
C ILE A 208 -12.96 -6.87 18.43
N SER A 209 -13.84 -6.02 17.89
CA SER A 209 -15.16 -5.75 18.46
C SER A 209 -16.09 -6.94 18.24
N THR A 210 -16.54 -7.58 19.32
CA THR A 210 -17.49 -8.71 19.28
C THR A 210 -18.83 -8.33 19.93
N GLU A 211 -19.78 -9.26 19.98
CA GLU A 211 -21.07 -9.05 20.69
C GLU A 211 -20.88 -8.72 22.17
N GLU A 212 -19.90 -9.36 22.84
CA GLU A 212 -19.69 -9.22 24.28
C GLU A 212 -18.85 -7.98 24.61
N ASP A 213 -17.65 -7.90 24.02
CA ASP A 213 -16.63 -6.89 24.27
C ASP A 213 -15.55 -6.88 23.17
N ASP A 214 -14.62 -5.92 23.27
CA ASP A 214 -13.42 -5.89 22.43
C ASP A 214 -12.37 -6.89 22.94
N LYS A 215 -12.00 -7.84 22.09
CA LYS A 215 -11.05 -8.91 22.40
C LYS A 215 -9.59 -8.54 22.12
N LEU A 216 -9.27 -7.29 21.80
CA LEU A 216 -7.91 -6.86 21.49
C LEU A 216 -6.89 -7.24 22.58
N GLU A 217 -7.12 -6.85 23.83
CA GLU A 217 -6.21 -7.14 24.95
C GLU A 217 -6.07 -8.65 25.19
N GLU A 218 -7.17 -9.40 25.05
CA GLU A 218 -7.14 -10.87 25.13
C GLU A 218 -6.23 -11.46 24.05
N MET A 219 -6.35 -10.98 22.80
CA MET A 219 -5.53 -11.42 21.68
C MET A 219 -4.06 -11.08 21.88
N LEU A 220 -3.76 -9.86 22.34
CA LEU A 220 -2.40 -9.39 22.61
C LEU A 220 -1.72 -10.23 23.71
N ALA A 221 -2.48 -10.74 24.67
CA ALA A 221 -1.98 -11.59 25.74
C ALA A 221 -1.76 -13.06 25.33
N GLN A 222 -2.28 -13.52 24.19
CA GLN A 222 -2.15 -14.91 23.76
C GLN A 222 -0.69 -15.28 23.48
N ASP A 223 -0.28 -16.46 23.97
CA ASP A 223 1.01 -17.05 23.58
C ASP A 223 1.05 -17.29 22.07
N LYS A 224 -0.03 -17.80 21.45
CA LYS A 224 -0.13 -17.96 20.01
C LYS A 224 -1.51 -17.53 19.54
N ALA A 225 -1.57 -16.49 18.72
CA ALA A 225 -2.80 -16.06 18.05
C ALA A 225 -2.63 -16.08 16.53
N MET A 226 -3.70 -16.41 15.83
CA MET A 226 -3.79 -16.30 14.38
C MET A 226 -4.94 -15.35 14.05
N LEU A 227 -4.64 -14.34 13.26
CA LEU A 227 -5.62 -13.38 12.74
C LEU A 227 -5.87 -13.72 11.27
N ILE A 228 -7.12 -14.01 10.96
CA ILE A 228 -7.62 -14.11 9.59
C ILE A 228 -8.26 -12.78 9.28
N MET A 229 -7.67 -12.04 8.35
CA MET A 229 -8.07 -10.69 8.01
C MET A 229 -8.80 -10.72 6.67
N MET A 230 -10.04 -10.25 6.62
CA MET A 230 -10.83 -10.12 5.39
C MET A 230 -11.63 -8.83 5.41
N THR A 231 -11.97 -8.25 4.26
CA THR A 231 -12.76 -7.01 4.25
C THR A 231 -14.25 -7.30 4.39
N THR A 232 -14.94 -7.58 3.29
CA THR A 232 -16.36 -7.94 3.26
C THR A 232 -16.55 -9.31 2.63
N ALA A 233 -17.58 -10.04 3.04
CA ALA A 233 -17.92 -11.36 2.52
C ALA A 233 -18.20 -11.34 1.00
N SER A 234 -18.61 -10.20 0.46
CA SER A 234 -18.85 -9.99 -0.97
C SER A 234 -17.58 -9.79 -1.80
N LYS A 235 -16.47 -9.35 -1.19
CA LYS A 235 -15.21 -9.02 -1.88
C LYS A 235 -14.09 -10.03 -1.64
N VAL A 236 -14.24 -10.89 -0.63
CA VAL A 236 -13.25 -11.89 -0.26
C VAL A 236 -13.20 -13.04 -1.28
N SER A 237 -11.99 -13.57 -1.56
CA SER A 237 -11.84 -14.74 -2.43
C SER A 237 -12.43 -15.99 -1.77
N LYS A 238 -13.32 -16.69 -2.49
CA LYS A 238 -13.93 -17.94 -2.01
C LYS A 238 -12.90 -19.08 -1.94
N GLU A 239 -12.04 -19.17 -2.95
CA GLU A 239 -10.93 -20.11 -2.98
C GLU A 239 -9.96 -19.81 -1.83
N GLY A 240 -9.65 -18.53 -1.60
CA GLY A 240 -8.83 -18.08 -0.49
C GLY A 240 -9.41 -18.43 0.88
N LEU A 241 -10.73 -18.26 1.09
CA LEU A 241 -11.39 -18.66 2.33
C LEU A 241 -11.24 -20.16 2.61
N LYS A 242 -11.37 -21.00 1.58
CA LYS A 242 -11.17 -22.44 1.71
C LYS A 242 -9.73 -22.78 2.08
N ALA A 243 -8.74 -22.18 1.41
CA ALA A 243 -7.33 -22.41 1.72
C ALA A 243 -7.00 -21.98 3.16
N ILE A 244 -7.47 -20.79 3.57
CA ILE A 244 -7.23 -20.29 4.92
C ILE A 244 -7.99 -21.08 5.98
N SER A 245 -9.17 -21.63 5.71
CA SER A 245 -9.88 -22.45 6.70
C SER A 245 -9.14 -23.76 7.00
N GLU A 246 -8.48 -24.35 6.00
CA GLU A 246 -7.59 -25.51 6.18
C GLU A 246 -6.36 -25.15 7.03
N VAL A 247 -5.74 -23.99 6.77
CA VAL A 247 -4.62 -23.47 7.60
C VAL A 247 -5.08 -23.21 9.03
N ALA A 248 -6.23 -22.56 9.21
CA ALA A 248 -6.80 -22.25 10.51
C ALA A 248 -7.05 -23.53 11.32
N ALA A 249 -7.62 -24.57 10.69
CA ALA A 249 -7.82 -25.86 11.35
C ALA A 249 -6.52 -26.56 11.76
N LYS A 250 -5.41 -26.36 11.02
CA LYS A 250 -4.07 -26.82 11.43
C LYS A 250 -3.54 -25.99 12.60
N ALA A 251 -3.70 -24.67 12.55
CA ALA A 251 -3.25 -23.74 13.59
C ALA A 251 -3.96 -23.98 14.93
N ASP A 252 -5.27 -24.22 14.91
CA ASP A 252 -6.07 -24.55 16.09
C ASP A 252 -5.51 -25.81 16.80
N LYS A 253 -5.21 -26.86 16.03
CA LYS A 253 -4.57 -28.08 16.54
C LYS A 253 -3.16 -27.85 17.07
N SER A 254 -2.45 -26.84 16.56
CA SER A 254 -1.13 -26.42 17.01
C SER A 254 -1.18 -25.42 18.17
N GLY A 255 -2.36 -25.16 18.75
CA GLY A 255 -2.55 -24.34 19.94
C GLY A 255 -2.69 -22.84 19.67
N TYR A 256 -2.98 -22.42 18.44
CA TYR A 256 -3.28 -21.02 18.13
C TYR A 256 -4.72 -20.68 18.50
N LYS A 257 -4.91 -19.55 19.18
CA LYS A 257 -6.23 -18.91 19.30
C LYS A 257 -6.53 -18.14 18.03
N ILE A 258 -7.63 -18.46 17.34
CA ILE A 258 -7.95 -17.87 16.04
C ILE A 258 -9.02 -16.79 16.17
N TYR A 259 -8.74 -15.65 15.54
CA TYR A 259 -9.67 -14.52 15.39
C TYR A 259 -9.85 -14.22 13.91
N VAL A 260 -11.08 -13.99 13.48
CA VAL A 260 -11.43 -13.56 12.14
C VAL A 260 -11.90 -12.11 12.20
N LEU A 261 -11.13 -11.20 11.61
CA LEU A 261 -11.42 -9.78 11.62
C LEU A 261 -12.02 -9.39 10.26
N THR A 262 -13.15 -8.68 10.32
CA THR A 262 -13.91 -8.28 9.14
C THR A 262 -14.51 -6.89 9.29
N SER A 263 -14.65 -6.17 8.18
CA SER A 263 -15.38 -4.90 8.12
C SER A 263 -16.78 -5.09 7.54
N ASP A 264 -17.25 -6.33 7.48
CA ASP A 264 -18.56 -6.66 6.92
C ASP A 264 -19.70 -6.24 7.86
N ILE A 265 -20.78 -5.73 7.26
CA ILE A 265 -21.96 -5.26 7.98
C ILE A 265 -22.62 -6.36 8.83
N MET A 266 -22.39 -7.64 8.52
CA MET A 266 -22.89 -8.74 9.35
C MET A 266 -22.40 -8.65 10.81
N MET A 267 -21.27 -8.00 11.07
CA MET A 267 -20.82 -7.79 12.45
C MET A 267 -21.62 -6.71 13.17
N ALA A 268 -22.19 -5.74 12.47
CA ALA A 268 -23.09 -4.76 13.08
C ALA A 268 -24.40 -5.44 13.54
N ASP A 269 -24.96 -6.34 12.73
CA ASP A 269 -26.13 -7.15 13.10
C ASP A 269 -25.85 -7.96 14.37
N VAL A 270 -24.64 -8.50 14.51
CA VAL A 270 -24.20 -9.25 15.71
C VAL A 270 -24.04 -8.33 16.92
N ILE A 271 -23.29 -7.24 16.78
CA ILE A 271 -22.90 -6.39 17.91
C ILE A 271 -24.08 -5.57 18.45
N TYR A 272 -24.94 -5.03 17.58
CA TYR A 272 -25.99 -4.10 17.98
C TYR A 272 -27.37 -4.76 18.06
N GLU A 273 -27.61 -5.84 17.33
CA GLU A 273 -28.91 -6.53 17.29
C GLU A 273 -28.88 -7.94 17.89
N GLY A 274 -27.70 -8.46 18.26
CA GLY A 274 -27.54 -9.84 18.74
C GLY A 274 -27.92 -10.89 17.68
N ASN A 275 -27.95 -10.51 16.40
CA ASN A 275 -28.40 -11.38 15.32
C ASN A 275 -27.21 -12.08 14.65
N THR A 276 -27.03 -13.36 14.98
CA THR A 276 -25.91 -14.17 14.48
C THR A 276 -26.23 -14.96 13.22
N GLU A 277 -27.45 -14.92 12.67
CA GLU A 277 -27.89 -15.84 11.61
C GLU A 277 -26.97 -15.82 10.38
N LYS A 278 -26.64 -14.62 9.88
CA LYS A 278 -25.74 -14.45 8.73
C LYS A 278 -24.32 -14.92 9.04
N LEU A 279 -23.82 -14.58 10.23
CA LEU A 279 -22.50 -14.96 10.66
C LEU A 279 -22.38 -16.48 10.80
N ASP A 280 -23.35 -17.12 11.43
CA ASP A 280 -23.37 -18.58 11.64
C ASP A 280 -23.47 -19.34 10.32
N ALA A 281 -24.27 -18.83 9.37
CA ALA A 281 -24.31 -19.34 8.01
C ALA A 281 -22.93 -19.25 7.33
N PHE A 282 -22.27 -18.09 7.43
CA PHE A 282 -20.93 -17.88 6.85
C PHE A 282 -19.87 -18.80 7.49
N LYS A 283 -19.84 -18.89 8.82
CA LYS A 283 -18.94 -19.79 9.57
C LYS A 283 -19.11 -21.24 9.12
N LYS A 284 -20.36 -21.68 8.93
CA LYS A 284 -20.67 -23.03 8.47
C LYS A 284 -20.27 -23.27 7.01
N GLU A 285 -20.54 -22.31 6.12
CA GLU A 285 -20.20 -22.41 4.70
C GLU A 285 -18.69 -22.57 4.48
N TYR A 286 -17.88 -21.77 5.19
CA TYR A 286 -16.44 -21.72 5.00
C TYR A 286 -15.63 -22.51 6.04
N ASN A 287 -16.29 -23.22 6.95
CA ASN A 287 -15.67 -23.98 8.04
C ASN A 287 -14.71 -23.12 8.90
N LEU A 288 -15.22 -21.97 9.36
CA LEU A 288 -14.52 -21.02 10.22
C LEU A 288 -15.22 -20.88 11.59
N PRO A 289 -15.24 -21.92 12.44
CA PRO A 289 -15.95 -21.89 13.73
C PRO A 289 -15.16 -21.12 14.81
N TYR A 290 -14.59 -19.97 14.45
CA TYR A 290 -13.70 -19.19 15.31
C TYR A 290 -14.36 -17.88 15.78
N VAL A 291 -13.64 -17.12 16.60
CA VAL A 291 -14.09 -15.81 17.08
C VAL A 291 -14.10 -14.85 15.91
N PHE A 292 -15.23 -14.21 15.62
CA PHE A 292 -15.32 -13.15 14.62
C PHE A 292 -15.42 -11.80 15.32
N GLY A 293 -14.66 -10.83 14.84
CA GLY A 293 -14.68 -9.45 15.32
C GLY A 293 -14.81 -8.45 14.19
N SER A 294 -15.51 -7.35 14.46
CA SER A 294 -15.49 -6.17 13.61
C SER A 294 -14.14 -5.47 13.74
N CYS A 295 -13.60 -5.01 12.61
CA CYS A 295 -12.40 -4.16 12.54
C CYS A 295 -12.51 -3.24 11.32
N ASP A 296 -11.94 -2.04 11.40
CA ASP A 296 -11.98 -1.04 10.33
C ASP A 296 -11.37 -1.57 9.01
N GLU A 297 -12.02 -1.26 7.88
CA GLU A 297 -11.60 -1.75 6.56
C GLU A 297 -10.19 -1.25 6.19
N LYS A 298 -9.82 -0.02 6.56
CA LYS A 298 -8.48 0.53 6.29
C LYS A 298 -7.45 -0.13 7.18
N ALA A 299 -7.77 -0.42 8.45
CA ALA A 299 -6.90 -1.17 9.35
C ALA A 299 -6.62 -2.57 8.77
N ILE A 300 -7.65 -3.31 8.33
CA ILE A 300 -7.53 -4.62 7.69
C ILE A 300 -6.65 -4.56 6.44
N LYS A 301 -6.97 -3.67 5.51
CA LYS A 301 -6.22 -3.47 4.26
C LYS A 301 -4.76 -3.12 4.54
N THR A 302 -4.49 -2.30 5.56
CA THR A 302 -3.14 -1.90 5.95
C THR A 302 -2.39 -3.02 6.64
N ALA A 303 -3.05 -3.81 7.48
CA ALA A 303 -2.46 -4.95 8.15
C ALA A 303 -2.00 -6.00 7.13
N VAL A 304 -2.83 -6.37 6.16
CA VAL A 304 -2.49 -7.37 5.15
C VAL A 304 -3.05 -6.98 3.78
N ARG A 305 -2.17 -6.92 2.76
CA ARG A 305 -2.56 -6.64 1.36
C ARG A 305 -3.14 -7.87 0.68
N ALA A 306 -3.99 -8.61 1.40
CA ALA A 306 -4.62 -9.84 0.94
C ALA A 306 -6.06 -9.91 1.46
N ASN A 307 -6.93 -10.60 0.72
CA ASN A 307 -8.33 -10.75 1.08
C ASN A 307 -8.86 -12.15 0.69
N PRO A 308 -8.76 -13.16 1.59
CA PRO A 308 -8.31 -13.05 2.97
C PRO A 308 -6.77 -13.06 3.09
N GLY A 309 -6.25 -12.66 4.24
CA GLY A 309 -4.84 -12.82 4.61
C GLY A 309 -4.69 -13.37 6.02
N VAL A 310 -3.52 -13.96 6.31
CA VAL A 310 -3.21 -14.52 7.63
C VAL A 310 -2.08 -13.75 8.27
N ILE A 311 -2.23 -13.47 9.57
CA ILE A 311 -1.18 -12.92 10.44
C ILE A 311 -1.06 -13.83 11.65
N THR A 312 0.14 -14.30 11.97
CA THR A 312 0.41 -15.00 13.23
C THR A 312 1.07 -14.05 14.22
N VAL A 313 0.63 -14.13 15.47
CA VAL A 313 1.03 -13.23 16.55
C VAL A 313 1.46 -14.06 17.77
N HIS A 314 2.56 -13.65 18.41
CA HIS A 314 3.05 -14.20 19.69
C HIS A 314 3.14 -13.07 20.71
N LYS A 315 2.27 -13.07 21.73
CA LYS A 315 2.22 -12.02 22.77
C LYS A 315 2.18 -10.59 22.19
N GLY A 316 1.30 -10.37 21.23
CA GLY A 316 1.13 -9.10 20.52
C GLY A 316 2.20 -8.77 19.48
N VAL A 317 3.25 -9.60 19.33
CA VAL A 317 4.28 -9.44 18.29
C VAL A 317 3.90 -10.21 17.03
N ILE A 318 3.88 -9.54 15.89
CA ILE A 318 3.66 -10.18 14.59
C ILE A 318 4.87 -11.03 14.24
N VAL A 319 4.67 -12.35 14.09
CA VAL A 319 5.76 -13.30 13.76
C VAL A 319 5.70 -13.82 12.33
N GLY A 320 4.59 -13.60 11.62
CA GLY A 320 4.43 -14.05 10.23
C GLY A 320 3.17 -13.52 9.58
N LYS A 321 3.21 -13.39 8.25
CA LYS A 321 2.13 -12.84 7.42
C LYS A 321 2.11 -13.50 6.06
N TRP A 322 0.93 -13.87 5.58
CA TRP A 322 0.76 -14.55 4.29
C TRP A 322 -0.48 -14.07 3.54
N ASN A 323 -0.36 -14.05 2.21
CA ASN A 323 -1.51 -13.99 1.32
C ASN A 323 -2.18 -15.37 1.30
N TRP A 324 -3.48 -15.45 1.00
CA TRP A 324 -4.17 -16.73 0.85
C TRP A 324 -3.59 -17.61 -0.27
N THR A 325 -2.95 -17.03 -1.27
CA THR A 325 -2.20 -17.74 -2.32
C THR A 325 -0.98 -18.49 -1.78
N ASP A 326 -0.45 -18.05 -0.64
CA ASP A 326 0.73 -18.60 0.03
C ASP A 326 0.33 -19.43 1.26
N ALA A 327 -0.91 -19.94 1.31
CA ALA A 327 -1.46 -20.67 2.45
C ALA A 327 -0.64 -21.92 2.84
N ASP A 328 0.01 -22.56 1.87
CA ASP A 328 0.86 -23.74 2.10
C ASP A 328 2.20 -23.39 2.76
N ASP A 329 2.61 -22.12 2.71
CA ASP A 329 3.86 -21.61 3.29
C ASP A 329 3.68 -21.08 4.73
N VAL A 330 2.49 -21.21 5.32
CA VAL A 330 2.21 -20.74 6.68
C VAL A 330 2.94 -21.60 7.72
N GLU A 331 3.75 -20.94 8.55
CA GLU A 331 4.52 -21.56 9.62
C GLU A 331 3.75 -21.54 10.96
N LEU A 332 3.64 -22.69 11.65
CA LEU A 332 2.84 -22.92 12.89
C LEU A 332 3.67 -23.52 14.04
#